data_AF-A0A947DX32-F1
#
_entry.id   AF-A0A947DX32-F1
#
_cell.length_a   1.000
_cell.length_b   1.000
_cell.length_c   1.000
_cell.angle_alpha   90.00
_cell.angle_beta   90.00
_cell.angle_gamma   90.00
#
_symmetry.space_group_name_H-M   'P 1'
#
loop_
_entity.id
_entity.type
_entity.pdbx_description
1 polymer ?
#
loop_
_entity_poly.entity_id
_entity_poly.type
_entity_poly.pdbx_seq_one_letter_code
_entity_poly.pdbx_strand_id
1 'polypeptide(L)'
;GRGSLLDYGMFLENLMVAARGHGLHTCPQAAWNGFSRIILPHIGAADNEMLVCGMALGYADETALVNTFRTPRVPAADFTTWLD
;
A
#
# COMPACT_ATOMS: atom_id res chain seq x y z
N GLY A 1 3.25 -3.28 17.69
CA GLY A 1 2.78 -4.66 17.96
C GLY A 1 1.87 -5.14 16.85
N ARG A 2 1.25 -6.33 16.92
CA ARG A 2 0.32 -6.80 15.85
C ARG A 2 -0.84 -5.82 15.58
N GLY A 3 -1.33 -5.13 16.61
CA GLY A 3 -2.37 -4.09 16.45
C GLY A 3 -1.94 -2.93 15.55
N SER A 4 -0.65 -2.59 15.54
CA SER A 4 -0.12 -1.49 14.72
C SER A 4 -0.20 -1.76 13.22
N LEU A 5 -0.40 -3.00 12.79
CA LEU A 5 -0.58 -3.31 11.36
C LEU A 5 -1.83 -2.66 10.78
N LEU A 6 -2.90 -2.53 11.57
CA LEU A 6 -4.11 -1.82 11.17
C LEU A 6 -3.81 -0.32 10.97
N ASP A 7 -3.11 0.28 11.92
CA ASP A 7 -2.71 1.69 11.88
C ASP A 7 -1.82 1.97 10.65
N TYR A 8 -0.86 1.08 10.36
CA TYR A 8 -0.05 1.17 9.15
C TYR A 8 -0.87 1.03 7.87
N GLY A 9 -1.88 0.14 7.84
CA GLY A 9 -2.81 0.04 6.71
C GLY A 9 -3.55 1.36 6.46
N MET A 10 -4.08 1.98 7.52
CA MET A 10 -4.74 3.29 7.43
C MET A 10 -3.78 4.40 7.00
N PHE A 11 -2.55 4.42 7.53
CA PHE A 11 -1.51 5.37 7.16
C PHE A 11 -1.15 5.27 5.67
N LEU A 12 -0.93 4.06 5.17
CA LEU A 12 -0.61 3.81 3.77
C LEU A 12 -1.75 4.29 2.86
N GLU A 13 -3.00 3.93 3.17
CA GLU A 13 -4.17 4.39 2.40
C GLU A 13 -4.27 5.92 2.37
N ASN A 14 -4.11 6.58 3.52
CA ASN A 14 -4.12 8.05 3.59
C ASN A 14 -3.05 8.67 2.69
N LEU A 15 -1.84 8.11 2.68
CA LEU A 15 -0.76 8.56 1.79
C LEU A 15 -1.12 8.36 0.31
N MET A 16 -1.70 7.22 -0.05
CA MET A 16 -2.11 6.93 -1.43
C MET A 16 -3.20 7.90 -1.91
N VAL A 17 -4.21 8.18 -1.08
CA VAL A 17 -5.28 9.14 -1.38
C VAL A 17 -4.70 10.56 -1.50
N ALA A 18 -3.84 10.97 -0.57
CA ALA A 18 -3.17 12.28 -0.63
C ALA A 18 -2.33 12.44 -1.90
N ALA A 19 -1.59 11.40 -2.31
CA ALA A 19 -0.81 11.42 -3.55
C ALA A 19 -1.68 11.75 -4.78
N ARG A 20 -2.90 11.22 -4.86
CA ARG A 20 -3.85 11.55 -5.94
C ARG A 20 -4.18 13.05 -5.98
N GLY A 21 -4.36 13.67 -4.82
CA GLY A 21 -4.60 15.11 -4.69
C GLY A 21 -3.46 15.97 -5.25
N HIS A 22 -2.25 15.41 -5.35
CA HIS A 22 -1.07 16.05 -5.93
C HIS A 22 -0.72 15.54 -7.34
N GLY A 23 -1.61 14.79 -8.01
CA GLY A 23 -1.36 14.22 -9.34
C GLY A 23 -0.37 13.06 -9.36
N LEU A 24 0.00 12.52 -8.19
CA LEU A 24 0.92 11.39 -8.04
C LEU A 24 0.14 10.08 -7.93
N HIS A 25 0.81 8.98 -8.27
CA HIS A 25 0.32 7.62 -8.23
C HIS A 25 1.20 6.77 -7.30
N THR A 26 0.61 5.71 -6.75
CA THR A 26 1.28 4.82 -5.81
C THR A 26 1.06 3.36 -6.15
N CYS A 27 1.97 2.51 -5.67
CA CYS A 27 1.81 1.06 -5.68
C CYS A 27 2.31 0.49 -4.34
N PRO A 28 1.42 0.08 -3.41
CA PRO A 28 1.82 -0.61 -2.18
C PRO A 28 2.28 -2.03 -2.51
N GLN A 29 3.42 -2.45 -1.97
CA GLN A 29 4.12 -3.66 -2.39
C GLN A 29 4.56 -4.52 -1.20
N ALA A 30 3.84 -5.62 -0.94
CA ALA A 30 4.27 -6.65 0.01
C ALA A 30 5.44 -7.51 -0.53
N ALA A 31 5.74 -7.42 -1.83
CA ALA A 31 6.79 -8.19 -2.50
C ALA A 31 8.18 -8.02 -1.86
N TRP A 32 8.43 -6.89 -1.19
CA TRP A 32 9.68 -6.58 -0.52
C TRP A 32 9.89 -7.35 0.79
N ASN A 33 8.83 -7.89 1.40
CA ASN A 33 8.88 -8.43 2.77
C ASN A 33 9.85 -9.63 2.89
N GLY A 34 9.94 -10.46 1.84
CA GLY A 34 10.88 -11.58 1.77
C GLY A 34 12.36 -11.16 1.73
N PHE A 35 12.64 -9.91 1.39
CA PHE A 35 13.99 -9.35 1.31
C PHE A 35 14.32 -8.43 2.49
N SER A 36 13.49 -8.40 3.53
CA SER A 36 13.67 -7.54 4.71
C SER A 36 15.07 -7.60 5.33
N ARG A 37 15.68 -8.79 5.43
CA ARG A 37 17.05 -8.97 5.94
C ARG A 37 18.13 -8.25 5.12
N ILE A 38 17.89 -8.08 3.82
CA ILE A 38 18.79 -7.34 2.93
C ILE A 38 18.47 -5.85 3.03
N ILE A 39 17.20 -5.47 3.03
CA ILE A 39 16.74 -4.07 2.95
C ILE A 39 17.00 -3.29 4.23
N LEU A 40 16.67 -3.85 5.40
CA LEU A 40 16.67 -3.14 6.69
C LEU A 40 18.05 -2.51 7.01
N PRO A 41 19.19 -3.20 6.83
CA PRO A 41 20.52 -2.59 7.02
C PRO A 41 20.79 -1.41 6.09
N HIS A 42 20.30 -1.45 4.84
CA HIS A 42 20.53 -0.38 3.87
C HIS A 42 19.77 0.91 4.18
N ILE A 43 18.66 0.81 4.92
CA ILE A 43 17.84 1.97 5.31
C ILE A 43 18.10 2.41 6.76
N GLY A 44 19.08 1.81 7.45
CA GLY A 44 19.44 2.15 8.81
C GLY A 44 18.42 1.73 9.87
N ALA A 45 17.62 0.71 9.59
CA ALA A 45 16.63 0.21 10.54
C ALA A 45 17.29 -0.53 11.71
N ALA A 46 16.70 -0.42 12.90
CA ALA A 46 17.14 -1.12 14.10
C ALA A 46 16.69 -2.59 14.10
N ASP A 47 17.37 -3.42 14.89
CA ASP A 47 17.12 -4.88 14.98
C ASP A 47 15.69 -5.23 15.43
N ASN A 48 15.00 -4.29 16.09
CA ASN A 48 13.63 -4.45 16.57
C ASN A 48 12.56 -3.84 15.64
N GLU A 49 12.96 -3.34 14.47
CA GLU A 49 12.03 -2.81 13.47
C GLU A 49 11.62 -3.88 12.45
N MET A 50 10.49 -3.65 11.79
CA MET A 50 9.88 -4.61 10.86
C MET A 50 9.52 -3.90 9.56
N LEU A 51 9.89 -4.52 8.43
CA LEU A 51 9.40 -4.09 7.12
C LEU A 51 7.94 -4.53 6.93
N VAL A 52 7.01 -3.57 6.95
CA VAL A 52 5.58 -3.83 6.71
C VAL A 52 5.31 -4.06 5.21
N CYS A 53 5.77 -3.12 4.38
CA CYS A 53 5.76 -3.18 2.92
C CYS A 53 6.68 -2.08 2.34
N GLY A 54 6.93 -2.14 1.03
CA GLY A 54 7.41 -0.97 0.27
C GLY A 54 6.26 -0.26 -0.43
N MET A 55 6.52 0.94 -0.97
CA MET A 55 5.57 1.66 -1.82
C MET A 55 6.31 2.48 -2.88
N ALA A 56 5.99 2.25 -4.15
CA ALA A 56 6.40 3.16 -5.22
C ALA A 56 5.52 4.42 -5.20
N LEU A 57 6.09 5.58 -5.44
CA LEU A 57 5.41 6.88 -5.57
C LEU A 57 6.00 7.65 -6.75
N GLY A 58 5.15 8.19 -7.62
CA GLY A 58 5.61 8.98 -8.76
C GLY A 58 4.50 9.33 -9.74
N TYR A 59 4.88 9.73 -10.95
CA TYR A 59 3.94 9.93 -12.06
C TYR A 59 3.75 8.62 -12.80
N ALA A 60 2.50 8.21 -12.98
CA ALA A 60 2.21 7.02 -13.77
C ALA A 60 2.46 7.30 -15.25
N ASP A 61 3.03 6.33 -15.94
CA ASP A 61 2.96 6.27 -17.40
C ASP A 61 1.56 5.79 -17.80
N GLU A 62 0.69 6.73 -18.20
CA GLU A 62 -0.69 6.42 -18.60
C GLU A 62 -0.77 5.67 -19.93
N THR A 63 0.32 5.60 -20.70
CA THR A 63 0.38 4.86 -21.96
C THR A 63 0.77 3.38 -21.76
N ALA A 64 1.33 3.03 -20.60
CA ALA A 64 1.71 1.66 -20.30
C ALA A 64 0.47 0.76 -20.13
N LEU A 65 0.42 -0.34 -20.90
CA LEU A 65 -0.69 -1.31 -20.88
C LEU A 65 -1.00 -1.83 -19.47
N VAL A 66 0.02 -2.03 -18.64
CA VAL A 66 -0.15 -2.50 -17.25
C VAL A 66 -0.98 -1.54 -16.38
N ASN A 67 -0.98 -0.24 -16.70
CA ASN A 67 -1.71 0.78 -15.97
C ASN A 67 -3.17 0.97 -16.45
N THR A 68 -3.60 0.28 -17.51
CA THR A 68 -4.97 0.35 -18.02
C THR A 68 -5.91 -0.65 -17.35
N PHE A 69 -5.37 -1.69 -16.72
CA PHE A 69 -6.18 -2.68 -16.01
C PHE A 69 -6.89 -2.06 -14.79
N ARG A 70 -8.14 -2.44 -14.57
CA ARG A 70 -8.94 -2.05 -13.41
C ARG A 70 -9.47 -3.30 -12.74
N THR A 71 -9.12 -3.48 -11.47
CA THR A 71 -9.58 -4.62 -10.69
C THR A 71 -11.05 -4.41 -10.30
N PRO A 72 -11.92 -5.44 -10.44
CA PRO A 72 -13.27 -5.35 -9.92
C PRO A 72 -13.28 -5.28 -8.39
N ARG A 73 -14.41 -4.88 -7.81
CA ARG A 73 -14.71 -4.98 -6.37
C ARG A 73 -16.03 -5.73 -6.22
N VAL A 74 -16.16 -6.49 -5.13
CA VAL A 74 -17.43 -7.11 -4.76
C VAL A 74 -18.48 -6.03 -4.46
N PRO A 75 -19.77 -6.23 -4.79
CA PRO A 75 -20.85 -5.36 -4.37
C PRO A 75 -20.87 -5.14 -2.85
N ALA A 76 -21.28 -3.94 -2.41
CA ALA A 76 -21.37 -3.63 -0.98
C ALA A 76 -22.29 -4.62 -0.22
N ALA A 77 -23.42 -4.98 -0.83
CA ALA A 77 -24.37 -5.94 -0.29
C ALA A 77 -23.78 -7.32 0.04
N ASP A 78 -22.65 -7.69 -0.57
CA ASP A 78 -22.01 -8.99 -0.34
C ASP A 78 -21.19 -9.03 0.98
N PHE A 79 -20.84 -7.87 1.55
CA PHE A 79 -20.04 -7.79 2.80
C PHE A 79 -20.64 -6.87 3.88
N THR A 80 -21.80 -6.26 3.63
CA THR A 80 -22.49 -5.38 4.58
C THR A 80 -23.91 -5.88 4.88
N THR A 81 -24.32 -5.80 6.15
CA THR A 81 -25.73 -5.96 6.56
C THR A 81 -26.29 -4.60 6.94
N TRP A 82 -27.35 -4.17 6.25
CA TRP A 82 -28.06 -2.92 6.54
C TRP A 82 -29.19 -3.20 7.54
N LEU A 83 -29.30 -2.36 8.56
CA LEU A 83 -30.35 -2.42 9.58
C LEU A 83 -31.17 -1.13 9.49
N ASP A 84 -32.47 -1.25 9.74
CA ASP A 84 -33.40 -0.11 9.83
C ASP A 84 -33.29 0.61 11.19
#